data_AF-A0A964I8X4-F1
#
_entry.id   AF-A0A964I8X4-F1
#
_cell.length_a   1.000
_cell.length_b   1.000
_cell.length_c   1.000
_cell.angle_alpha   90.00
_cell.angle_beta   90.00
_cell.angle_gamma   90.00
#
_symmetry.space_group_name_H-M   'P 1'
#
loop_
_entity.id
_entity.type
_entity.pdbx_description
1 polymer ?
#
loop_
_entity_poly.entity_id
_entity_poly.type
_entity_poly.pdbx_seq_one_letter_code
_entity_poly.pdbx_strand_id
1 'polypeptide(L)'
;SGKWGEVNGSHIRELGGCQDIDVRGSSFTRTMGIRRLAIDLGTVTRVDTAVVNPETLGVTRSTLSYTRIGTRSWSIDRDDDHGNHHFDVDEYGLPLDIPGHFQRMM
;
A
#
# COMPACT_ATOMS: atom_id res chain seq x y z
N SER A 1 -3.34 -8.15 15.85
CA SER A 1 -2.24 -7.33 15.28
C SER A 1 -2.84 -6.05 14.70
N GLY A 2 -2.04 -5.01 14.41
CA GLY A 2 -2.53 -3.72 13.88
C GLY A 2 -3.15 -2.80 14.95
N LYS A 3 -2.47 -2.58 16.07
CA LYS A 3 -2.91 -1.62 17.10
C LYS A 3 -2.12 -0.33 16.91
N TRP A 4 -2.82 0.77 16.69
CA TRP A 4 -2.24 2.09 16.47
C TRP A 4 -2.50 3.00 17.66
N GLY A 5 -1.57 3.90 17.92
CA GLY A 5 -1.69 4.87 18.99
C GLY A 5 -0.82 6.10 18.73
N GLU A 6 -1.17 7.19 19.42
CA GLU A 6 -0.38 8.41 19.43
C GLU A 6 0.80 8.28 20.41
N VAL A 7 1.75 9.22 20.31
CA VAL A 7 2.94 9.27 21.18
C VAL A 7 2.55 9.41 22.66
N ASN A 8 1.40 10.03 22.95
CA ASN A 8 0.85 10.17 24.32
C ASN A 8 0.23 8.86 24.87
N GLY A 9 0.23 7.76 24.11
CA GLY A 9 -0.34 6.47 24.50
C GLY A 9 -1.83 6.33 24.22
N SER A 10 -2.50 7.34 23.66
CA SER A 10 -3.89 7.25 23.21
C SER A 10 -4.01 6.25 22.05
N HIS A 11 -5.05 5.43 22.06
CA HIS A 11 -5.32 4.44 21.01
C HIS A 11 -6.12 5.06 19.86
N ILE A 12 -5.70 4.78 18.62
CA ILE A 12 -6.43 5.15 17.40
C ILE A 12 -7.20 3.91 16.93
N ARG A 13 -8.49 3.82 17.31
CA ARG A 13 -9.30 2.61 17.13
C ARG A 13 -9.71 2.41 15.68
N GLU A 14 -9.87 3.50 14.94
CA GLU A 14 -10.29 3.55 13.55
C GLU A 14 -9.30 2.82 12.62
N LEU A 15 -8.02 2.79 13.00
CA LEU A 15 -6.95 2.09 12.29
C LEU A 15 -6.75 0.64 12.76
N GLY A 16 -7.59 0.14 13.67
CA GLY A 16 -7.46 -1.19 14.25
C GLY A 16 -7.49 -2.31 13.21
N GLY A 17 -6.41 -3.06 13.07
CA GLY A 17 -6.28 -4.13 12.07
C GLY A 17 -5.49 -3.74 10.82
N CYS A 18 -5.25 -2.43 10.59
CA CYS A 18 -4.30 -2.00 9.56
C CYS A 18 -2.90 -2.50 9.93
N GLN A 19 -2.26 -3.24 9.02
CA GLN A 19 -0.92 -3.80 9.23
C GLN A 19 0.16 -3.06 8.45
N ASP A 20 -0.23 -2.38 7.38
CA ASP A 20 0.66 -1.61 6.52
C ASP A 20 0.25 -0.13 6.54
N ILE A 21 1.17 0.71 6.06
CA ILE A 21 0.97 2.14 5.82
C ILE A 21 1.03 2.39 4.32
N ASP A 22 0.20 3.31 3.82
CA ASP A 22 0.31 3.88 2.49
C ASP A 22 0.55 5.38 2.61
N VAL A 23 1.73 5.86 2.22
CA VAL A 23 2.04 7.29 2.26
C VAL A 23 1.74 7.85 0.87
N ARG A 24 0.78 8.78 0.78
CA ARG A 24 0.48 9.49 -0.47
C ARG A 24 1.75 10.18 -0.96
N GLY A 25 2.00 10.14 -2.27
CA GLY A 25 3.25 10.67 -2.83
C GLY A 25 4.46 9.74 -2.68
N SER A 26 4.27 8.47 -2.30
CA SER A 26 5.34 7.47 -2.23
C SER A 26 5.00 6.19 -2.99
N SER A 27 5.94 5.68 -3.78
CA SER A 27 5.86 4.34 -4.39
C SER A 27 6.31 3.25 -3.41
N PHE A 28 7.16 3.57 -2.43
CA PHE A 28 7.83 2.59 -1.57
C PHE A 28 6.87 1.75 -0.72
N THR A 29 5.76 2.34 -0.26
CA THR A 29 4.79 1.67 0.61
C THR A 29 4.11 0.47 -0.05
N ARG A 30 4.07 0.41 -1.40
CA ARG A 30 3.57 -0.75 -2.15
C ARG A 30 4.32 -2.04 -1.80
N THR A 31 5.61 -1.92 -1.51
CA THR A 31 6.49 -3.05 -1.20
C THR A 31 6.06 -3.80 0.07
N MET A 32 5.43 -3.14 1.03
CA MET A 32 4.98 -3.78 2.28
C MET A 32 3.98 -4.90 2.00
N GLY A 33 2.88 -4.58 1.32
CA GLY A 33 1.87 -5.58 0.93
C GLY A 33 2.44 -6.66 -0.01
N ILE A 34 3.22 -6.26 -1.01
CA ILE A 34 3.85 -7.17 -1.99
C ILE A 34 4.73 -8.22 -1.32
N ARG A 35 5.55 -7.83 -0.34
CA ARG A 35 6.46 -8.75 0.36
C ARG A 35 5.78 -9.53 1.48
N ARG A 36 4.78 -8.95 2.14
CA ARG A 36 4.14 -9.54 3.32
C ARG A 36 3.07 -10.57 2.98
N LEU A 37 2.31 -10.37 1.90
CA LEU A 37 1.08 -11.13 1.66
C LEU A 37 1.26 -12.46 0.93
N ALA A 38 2.45 -12.74 0.38
CA ALA A 38 2.77 -13.99 -0.32
C ALA A 38 1.68 -14.41 -1.34
N ILE A 39 1.23 -13.47 -2.16
CA ILE A 39 0.09 -13.65 -3.07
C ILE A 39 0.50 -14.51 -4.27
N ASP A 40 -0.30 -15.55 -4.53
CA ASP A 40 -0.13 -16.43 -5.68
C ASP A 40 -0.49 -15.72 -7.00
N LEU A 41 0.17 -16.11 -8.09
CA LEU A 41 -0.11 -15.57 -9.42
C LEU A 41 -1.58 -15.81 -9.81
N GLY A 42 -2.24 -14.77 -10.28
CA GLY A 42 -3.65 -14.78 -10.66
C GLY A 42 -4.63 -14.59 -9.50
N THR A 43 -4.14 -14.40 -8.27
CA THR A 43 -4.99 -14.24 -7.09
C THR A 43 -4.98 -12.81 -6.55
N VAL A 44 -6.00 -12.50 -5.75
CA VAL A 44 -6.20 -11.19 -5.10
C VAL A 44 -6.28 -11.33 -3.59
N THR A 45 -5.69 -10.40 -2.87
CA THR A 45 -5.85 -10.26 -1.40
C THR A 45 -6.22 -8.83 -1.06
N ARG A 46 -7.21 -8.66 -0.17
CA ARG A 46 -7.64 -7.36 0.34
C ARG A 46 -7.02 -7.09 1.71
N VAL A 47 -6.54 -5.88 1.92
CA VAL A 47 -5.94 -5.45 3.18
C VAL A 47 -6.43 -4.06 3.58
N ASP A 48 -6.74 -3.92 4.86
CA ASP A 48 -6.89 -2.61 5.49
C ASP A 48 -5.52 -1.95 5.67
N THR A 49 -5.39 -0.72 5.20
CA THR A 49 -4.15 0.06 5.20
C THR A 49 -4.37 1.41 5.85
N ALA A 50 -3.42 1.87 6.66
CA ALA A 50 -3.41 3.23 7.17
C ALA A 50 -2.84 4.17 6.10
N VAL A 51 -3.69 5.01 5.50
CA VAL A 51 -3.29 5.96 4.46
C VAL A 51 -2.90 7.28 5.11
N VAL A 52 -1.67 7.73 4.85
CA VAL A 52 -1.14 9.00 5.37
C VAL A 52 -1.09 10.03 4.25
N ASN A 53 -1.73 11.17 4.48
CA ASN A 53 -1.57 12.34 3.64
C ASN A 53 -0.44 13.23 4.21
N PRO A 54 0.70 13.38 3.53
CA PRO A 54 1.83 14.16 4.04
C PRO A 54 1.55 15.67 4.05
N GLU A 55 0.57 16.17 3.28
CA GLU A 55 0.23 17.60 3.26
C GLU A 55 -0.62 18.00 4.48
N THR A 56 -1.54 17.14 4.90
CA THR A 56 -2.44 17.40 6.04
C THR A 56 -2.02 16.71 7.33
N LEU A 57 -1.08 15.76 7.23
CA LEU A 57 -0.71 14.81 8.28
C LEU A 57 -1.88 13.94 8.78
N GLY A 58 -2.99 13.94 8.05
CA GLY A 58 -4.14 13.11 8.35
C GLY A 58 -3.86 11.63 8.05
N VAL A 59 -4.39 10.76 8.90
CA VAL A 59 -4.33 9.31 8.72
C VAL A 59 -5.75 8.74 8.63
N THR A 60 -6.05 8.07 7.54
CA THR A 60 -7.35 7.41 7.31
C THR A 60 -7.16 5.91 7.06
N ARG A 61 -8.26 5.14 7.11
CA ARG A 61 -8.27 3.76 6.65
C ARG A 61 -8.71 3.71 5.19
N SER A 62 -8.06 2.86 4.40
CA SER A 62 -8.55 2.42 3.08
C SER A 62 -8.32 0.92 2.89
N THR A 63 -9.20 0.28 2.12
CA THR A 63 -9.03 -1.10 1.67
C THR A 63 -8.28 -1.12 0.34
N LEU A 64 -7.13 -1.80 0.32
CA LEU A 64 -6.36 -2.02 -0.90
C LEU A 64 -6.49 -3.47 -1.33
N SER A 65 -6.78 -3.70 -2.61
CA SER A 65 -6.82 -5.02 -3.25
C SER A 65 -5.55 -5.23 -4.05
N TYR A 66 -4.67 -6.12 -3.58
CA TYR A 66 -3.44 -6.50 -4.26
C TYR A 66 -3.69 -7.71 -5.14
N THR A 67 -3.53 -7.58 -6.45
CA THR A 67 -3.61 -8.69 -7.40
C THR A 67 -2.25 -8.92 -8.04
N ARG A 68 -1.74 -10.16 -7.95
CA ARG A 68 -0.51 -10.55 -8.66
C ARG A 68 -0.88 -11.03 -10.06
N ILE A 69 -0.55 -10.24 -11.08
CA ILE A 69 -0.99 -10.45 -12.47
C ILE A 69 0.14 -10.91 -13.39
N GLY A 70 1.38 -10.91 -12.90
CA GLY A 70 2.55 -11.48 -13.56
C GLY A 70 3.59 -11.89 -12.52
N THR A 71 4.71 -12.47 -12.97
CA THR A 71 5.79 -12.91 -12.06
C THR A 71 6.28 -11.76 -11.17
N ARG A 72 6.35 -10.54 -11.71
CA ARG A 72 6.72 -9.30 -11.02
C ARG A 72 5.78 -8.13 -11.33
N SER A 73 4.57 -8.42 -11.80
CA SER A 73 3.60 -7.41 -12.22
C SER A 73 2.39 -7.43 -11.28
N TRP A 74 1.93 -6.25 -10.89
CA TRP A 74 0.91 -6.07 -9.85
C TRP A 74 -0.19 -5.10 -10.30
N SER A 75 -1.43 -5.39 -9.91
CA SER A 75 -2.55 -4.44 -9.95
C SER A 75 -2.99 -4.16 -8.52
N ILE A 76 -3.04 -2.88 -8.16
CA ILE A 76 -3.48 -2.41 -6.86
C ILE A 76 -4.72 -1.55 -7.05
N ASP A 77 -5.86 -2.05 -6.62
CA ASP A 77 -7.11 -1.29 -6.55
C ASP A 77 -7.34 -0.77 -5.14
N ARG A 78 -8.00 0.39 -5.00
CA ARG A 78 -8.24 1.04 -3.72
C ARG A 78 -9.65 1.64 -3.65
N ASP A 79 -10.16 1.80 -2.43
CA ASP A 79 -11.52 2.29 -2.16
C ASP A 79 -11.59 3.78 -1.76
N ASP A 80 -10.48 4.51 -1.87
CA ASP A 80 -10.38 5.94 -1.58
C ASP A 80 -10.30 6.78 -2.88
N ASP A 81 -9.98 8.07 -2.75
CA ASP A 81 -9.94 9.06 -3.83
C ASP A 81 -8.68 8.99 -4.71
N HIS A 82 -7.95 7.88 -4.68
CA HIS A 82 -6.70 7.72 -5.40
C HIS A 82 -6.75 6.68 -6.50
N GLY A 83 -5.89 6.87 -7.51
CA GLY A 83 -5.83 6.00 -8.67
C GLY A 83 -5.43 4.58 -8.32
N ASN A 84 -6.03 3.64 -9.04
CA ASN A 84 -5.54 2.26 -9.09
C ASN A 84 -4.21 2.24 -9.86
N HIS A 85 -3.33 1.31 -9.51
CA HIS A 85 -2.00 1.25 -10.08
C HIS A 85 -1.73 -0.11 -10.71
N HIS A 86 -1.16 -0.08 -11.91
CA HIS A 86 -0.57 -1.25 -12.57
C HIS A 86 0.92 -0.99 -12.77
N PHE A 87 1.78 -1.86 -12.23
CA PHE A 87 3.22 -1.66 -12.29
C PHE A 87 4.02 -2.95 -12.13
N ASP A 88 5.27 -2.88 -12.58
CA ASP A 88 6.28 -3.91 -12.34
C ASP A 88 7.14 -3.56 -11.12
N VAL A 89 7.68 -4.61 -10.48
CA VAL A 89 8.65 -4.52 -9.39
C VAL A 89 9.97 -5.19 -9.75
N ASP A 90 11.03 -4.84 -9.01
CA ASP A 90 12.27 -5.60 -9.05
C ASP A 90 12.21 -6.92 -8.24
N GLU A 91 13.34 -7.59 -8.10
CA GLU A 91 13.46 -8.83 -7.32
C GLU A 91 13.21 -8.68 -5.82
N TYR A 92 13.24 -7.44 -5.29
CA TYR A 92 12.95 -7.13 -3.90
C TYR A 92 11.52 -6.60 -3.70
N GLY A 93 10.70 -6.52 -4.75
CA GLY A 93 9.33 -6.01 -4.65
C GLY A 93 9.26 -4.48 -4.59
N LEU A 94 10.31 -3.78 -5.01
CA LEU A 94 10.30 -2.31 -5.15
C LEU A 94 9.72 -1.93 -6.51
N PRO A 95 8.75 -0.99 -6.58
CA PRO A 95 8.22 -0.51 -7.85
C PRO A 95 9.29 0.06 -8.78
N LEU A 96 9.19 -0.26 -10.07
CA LEU A 96 10.04 0.26 -11.15
C LEU A 96 9.46 1.56 -11.72
N ASP A 97 8.25 1.46 -12.26
CA ASP A 97 7.50 2.55 -12.88
C ASP A 97 6.03 2.38 -12.53
N ILE A 98 5.43 3.44 -11.99
CA ILE A 98 4.00 3.56 -11.76
C ILE A 98 3.52 4.65 -12.72
N PRO A 99 2.95 4.27 -13.88
CA PRO A 99 2.64 5.20 -14.96
C PRO A 99 1.82 6.39 -14.50
N GLY A 100 2.28 7.61 -14.82
CA GLY A 100 1.61 8.86 -14.42
C GLY A 100 1.82 9.29 -12.97
N HIS A 101 2.58 8.53 -12.17
CA HIS A 101 2.79 8.82 -10.75
C HIS A 101 4.26 8.82 -10.32
N PHE A 102 5.02 7.75 -10.57
CA PHE A 102 6.40 7.62 -10.09
C PHE A 102 7.27 6.84 -11.08
N GLN A 103 8.50 7.31 -11.29
CA GLN A 103 9.51 6.60 -12.05
C GLN A 103 10.77 6.43 -11.21
N ARG A 104 11.30 5.21 -11.11
CA ARG A 104 12.57 4.97 -10.43
C ARG A 104 13.74 5.46 -11.28
N MET A 105 14.55 6.34 -10.72
CA MET A 105 15.81 6.79 -11.35
C MET A 105 16.94 5.79 -11.04
N MET A 106 17.85 5.62 -11.99
CA MET A 106 19.07 4.81 -11.87
C MET A 106 20.28 5.68 -11.58
#